data_AF-A0A937M500-F1
#
_entry.id   AF-A0A937M500-F1
#
_cell.length_a   1.000
_cell.length_b   1.000
_cell.length_c   1.000
_cell.angle_alpha   90.00
_cell.angle_beta   90.00
_cell.angle_gamma   90.00
#
_symmetry.space_group_name_H-M   'P 1'
#
loop_
_entity.id
_entity.type
_entity.pdbx_description
1 polymer ?
#
loop_
_entity_poly.entity_id
_entity_poly.type
_entity_poly.pdbx_seq_one_letter_code
_entity_poly.pdbx_strand_id
1 'polypeptide(L)'
;MESLQESESKASQRQATVQQALVPVLVLISLLSFSVYLFGEDASYGPNQIALCIGAAVASAIGWRNGQQWQQIEESIISGVTIALKPILILFSVGLLIGSWILSGTVPTMIYYSLLMLDPSIFYAASCLICGLIALSIGSSWTVAGTVGIALIGAAAGLGLSVEITAGAIISGAYFGDKMSPLSETTNLAPAVAGTDLFSHIGHMVWTTIPSIALALIL
;
A
#
# COMPACT_ATOMS: atom_id res chain seq x y z
N MET A 1 -23.92 -27.31 -31.05
CA MET A 1 -22.53 -27.83 -31.10
C MET A 1 -21.59 -26.96 -30.28
N GLU A 2 -21.67 -25.63 -30.36
CA GLU A 2 -20.93 -24.71 -29.46
C GLU A 2 -21.26 -24.90 -27.96
N SER A 3 -22.53 -25.13 -27.61
CA SER A 3 -22.95 -25.38 -26.21
C SER A 3 -22.42 -26.70 -25.62
N LEU A 4 -22.02 -27.65 -26.45
CA LEU A 4 -21.40 -28.92 -26.01
C LEU A 4 -19.87 -28.76 -25.85
N GLN A 5 -19.23 -27.91 -26.64
CA GLN A 5 -17.82 -27.56 -26.50
C GLN A 5 -17.53 -26.68 -25.26
N GLU A 6 -18.45 -25.77 -24.90
CA GLU A 6 -18.38 -25.02 -23.64
C GLU A 6 -18.51 -25.92 -22.39
N SER A 7 -19.33 -26.98 -22.50
CA SER A 7 -19.54 -27.98 -21.45
C SER A 7 -18.31 -28.88 -21.24
N GLU A 8 -17.64 -29.31 -22.32
CA GLU A 8 -16.43 -30.14 -22.22
C GLU A 8 -15.18 -29.34 -21.78
N SER A 9 -15.08 -28.06 -22.14
CA SER A 9 -13.97 -27.17 -21.73
C SER A 9 -13.92 -26.94 -20.20
N LYS A 10 -15.09 -26.84 -19.55
CA LYS A 10 -15.17 -26.69 -18.07
C LYS A 10 -14.77 -27.96 -17.31
N ALA A 11 -14.87 -29.15 -17.92
CA ALA A 11 -14.67 -30.43 -17.23
C ALA A 11 -13.20 -30.75 -16.88
N SER A 12 -12.22 -30.02 -17.44
CA SER A 12 -10.78 -30.26 -17.23
C SER A 12 -10.08 -29.23 -16.33
N GLN A 13 -10.77 -28.18 -15.86
CA GLN A 13 -10.13 -27.13 -15.07
C GLN A 13 -10.03 -27.56 -13.60
N ARG A 14 -8.80 -27.79 -13.13
CA ARG A 14 -8.54 -28.12 -11.73
C ARG A 14 -8.39 -26.82 -10.94
N GLN A 15 -9.14 -26.69 -9.84
CA GLN A 15 -8.89 -25.61 -8.90
C GLN A 15 -7.46 -25.75 -8.34
N ALA A 16 -6.77 -24.62 -8.21
CA ALA A 16 -5.44 -24.61 -7.63
C ALA A 16 -5.50 -25.11 -6.18
N THR A 17 -4.65 -26.09 -5.86
CA THR A 17 -4.51 -26.54 -4.47
C THR A 17 -3.79 -25.46 -3.65
N VAL A 18 -4.00 -25.46 -2.33
CA VAL A 18 -3.32 -24.52 -1.42
C VAL A 18 -1.80 -24.57 -1.59
N GLN A 19 -1.23 -25.75 -1.82
CA GLN A 19 0.19 -25.92 -2.09
C GLN A 19 0.62 -25.17 -3.37
N GLN A 20 -0.15 -25.30 -4.44
CA GLN A 20 0.12 -24.59 -5.70
C GLN A 20 -0.03 -23.07 -5.56
N ALA A 21 -0.99 -22.60 -4.76
CA ALA A 21 -1.17 -21.16 -4.50
C ALA A 21 -0.04 -20.57 -3.66
N LEU A 22 0.56 -21.34 -2.76
CA LEU A 22 1.70 -20.92 -1.94
C LEU A 22 2.99 -20.76 -2.74
N VAL A 23 3.19 -21.54 -3.81
CA VAL A 23 4.42 -21.49 -4.62
C VAL A 23 4.74 -20.08 -5.15
N PRO A 24 3.85 -19.39 -5.92
CA PRO A 24 4.15 -18.07 -6.45
C PRO A 24 4.34 -17.03 -5.34
N VAL A 25 3.63 -17.15 -4.22
CA VAL A 25 3.79 -16.27 -3.05
C VAL A 25 5.17 -16.43 -2.43
N LEU A 26 5.61 -17.66 -2.18
CA LEU A 26 6.93 -17.95 -1.62
C LEU A 26 8.06 -17.53 -2.56
N VAL A 27 7.91 -17.80 -3.86
CA VAL A 27 8.87 -17.34 -4.88
C VAL A 27 8.97 -15.82 -4.86
N LEU A 28 7.83 -15.13 -4.86
CA LEU A 28 7.81 -13.66 -4.85
C LEU A 28 8.47 -13.09 -3.59
N ILE A 29 8.11 -13.56 -2.40
CA ILE A 29 8.69 -13.11 -1.13
C ILE A 29 10.20 -13.36 -1.11
N SER A 30 10.64 -14.53 -1.57
CA SER A 30 12.06 -14.89 -1.60
C SER A 30 12.84 -13.98 -2.55
N LEU A 31 12.31 -13.74 -3.76
CA LEU A 31 12.94 -12.88 -4.75
C LEU A 31 12.98 -11.42 -4.30
N LEU A 32 11.90 -10.90 -3.70
CA LEU A 32 11.88 -9.54 -3.16
C LEU A 32 12.86 -9.39 -1.97
N SER A 33 12.92 -10.37 -1.08
CA SER A 33 13.87 -10.35 0.04
C SER A 33 15.31 -10.41 -0.46
N PHE A 34 15.58 -11.25 -1.46
CA PHE A 34 16.90 -11.36 -2.08
C PHE A 34 17.28 -10.10 -2.87
N SER A 35 16.32 -9.48 -3.53
CA SER A 35 16.46 -8.21 -4.24
C SER A 35 16.91 -7.10 -3.27
N VAL A 36 16.23 -6.95 -2.13
CA VAL A 36 16.62 -5.98 -1.10
C VAL A 36 17.97 -6.35 -0.46
N TYR A 37 18.25 -7.64 -0.24
CA TYR A 37 19.53 -8.09 0.32
C TYR A 37 20.72 -7.75 -0.59
N LEU A 38 20.57 -7.91 -1.91
CA LEU A 38 21.65 -7.65 -2.87
C LEU A 38 21.77 -6.17 -3.27
N PHE A 39 20.65 -5.48 -3.43
CA PHE A 39 20.60 -4.15 -4.05
C PHE A 39 20.15 -3.05 -3.09
N GLY A 40 19.74 -3.36 -1.85
CA GLY A 40 19.32 -2.35 -0.87
C GLY A 40 18.17 -1.48 -1.39
N GLU A 41 18.34 -0.16 -1.34
CA GLU A 41 17.38 0.81 -1.89
C GLU A 41 17.26 0.72 -3.42
N ASP A 42 18.35 0.34 -4.11
CA ASP A 42 18.38 0.22 -5.57
C ASP A 42 17.55 -0.94 -6.11
N ALA A 43 17.10 -1.84 -5.22
CA ALA A 43 16.14 -2.90 -5.53
C ALA A 43 14.87 -2.36 -6.24
N SER A 44 14.51 -1.11 -5.97
CA SER A 44 13.33 -0.46 -6.52
C SER A 44 13.49 0.01 -7.98
N TYR A 45 14.71 0.12 -8.52
CA TYR A 45 14.96 0.63 -9.88
C TYR A 45 14.89 -0.44 -10.98
N GLY A 46 14.57 -1.69 -10.66
CA GLY A 46 14.46 -2.77 -11.64
C GLY A 46 14.37 -4.17 -11.04
N PRO A 47 15.20 -4.53 -10.04
CA PRO A 47 15.19 -5.86 -9.44
C PRO A 47 13.81 -6.30 -8.92
N ASN A 48 13.07 -5.42 -8.24
CA ASN A 48 11.72 -5.71 -7.74
C ASN A 48 10.70 -5.96 -8.88
N GLN A 49 10.80 -5.22 -9.98
CA GLN A 49 9.95 -5.38 -11.16
C GLN A 49 10.21 -6.74 -11.82
N ILE A 50 11.48 -7.15 -11.91
CA ILE A 50 11.85 -8.49 -12.41
C ILE A 50 11.27 -9.58 -11.49
N ALA A 51 11.40 -9.42 -10.17
CA ALA A 51 10.84 -10.36 -9.19
C ALA A 51 9.31 -10.50 -9.33
N LEU A 52 8.60 -9.40 -9.51
CA LEU A 52 7.14 -9.39 -9.75
C LEU A 52 6.78 -10.10 -11.07
N CYS A 53 7.51 -9.83 -12.15
CA CYS A 53 7.31 -10.50 -13.44
C CYS A 53 7.54 -12.01 -13.35
N ILE A 54 8.58 -12.44 -12.64
CA ILE A 54 8.85 -13.88 -12.41
C ILE A 54 7.74 -14.50 -11.56
N GLY A 55 7.30 -13.83 -10.49
CA GLY A 55 6.17 -14.29 -9.67
C GLY A 55 4.89 -14.48 -10.48
N ALA A 56 4.57 -13.51 -11.35
CA ALA A 56 3.45 -13.60 -12.28
C ALA A 56 3.62 -14.74 -13.28
N ALA A 57 4.82 -14.92 -13.86
CA ALA A 57 5.11 -16.02 -14.78
C ALA A 57 4.94 -17.40 -14.12
N VAL A 58 5.37 -17.55 -12.86
CA VAL A 58 5.18 -18.79 -12.08
C VAL A 58 3.70 -19.04 -11.81
N ALA A 59 2.94 -18.02 -11.41
CA ALA A 59 1.50 -18.13 -11.20
C ALA A 59 0.78 -18.54 -12.50
N SER A 60 1.12 -17.91 -13.63
CA SER A 60 0.58 -18.24 -14.95
C SER A 60 0.94 -19.67 -15.38
N ALA A 61 2.17 -20.12 -15.13
CA ALA A 61 2.58 -21.49 -15.44
C ALA A 61 1.80 -22.54 -14.63
N ILE A 62 1.48 -22.25 -13.37
CA ILE A 62 0.65 -23.11 -12.52
C ILE A 62 -0.80 -23.12 -13.02
N GLY A 63 -1.36 -21.94 -13.35
CA GLY A 63 -2.69 -21.82 -13.93
C GLY A 63 -2.82 -22.64 -15.22
N TRP A 64 -1.83 -22.54 -16.10
CA TRP A 64 -1.79 -23.31 -17.34
C TRP A 64 -1.70 -24.82 -17.07
N ARG A 65 -0.83 -25.26 -16.14
CA ARG A 65 -0.75 -26.69 -15.73
C ARG A 65 -2.04 -27.23 -15.14
N ASN A 66 -2.85 -26.38 -14.52
CA ASN A 66 -4.15 -26.74 -13.97
C ASN A 66 -5.29 -26.73 -15.01
N GLY A 67 -4.96 -26.55 -16.28
CA GLY A 67 -5.91 -26.62 -17.39
C GLY A 67 -6.59 -25.29 -17.72
N GLN A 68 -6.13 -24.16 -17.16
CA GLN A 68 -6.61 -22.86 -17.61
C GLN A 68 -6.08 -22.54 -19.01
N GLN A 69 -6.96 -22.02 -19.84
CA GLN A 69 -6.60 -21.58 -21.19
C GLN A 69 -5.83 -20.26 -21.11
N TRP A 70 -4.93 -20.03 -22.07
CA TRP A 70 -4.14 -18.80 -22.13
C TRP A 70 -5.01 -17.53 -22.08
N GLN A 71 -6.15 -17.53 -22.79
CA GLN A 71 -7.09 -16.41 -22.80
C GLN A 71 -7.60 -16.07 -21.39
N GLN A 72 -7.88 -17.07 -20.55
CA GLN A 72 -8.32 -16.86 -19.17
C GLN A 72 -7.20 -16.28 -18.29
N ILE A 73 -5.96 -16.71 -18.52
CA ILE A 73 -4.77 -16.19 -17.82
C ILE A 73 -4.53 -14.73 -18.23
N GLU A 74 -4.61 -14.44 -19.52
CA GLU A 74 -4.48 -13.08 -20.06
C GLU A 74 -5.55 -12.14 -19.52
N GLU A 75 -6.82 -12.56 -19.51
CA GLU A 75 -7.92 -11.82 -18.90
C GLU A 75 -7.66 -11.54 -17.40
N SER A 76 -7.12 -12.51 -16.67
CA SER A 76 -6.76 -12.35 -15.26
C SER A 76 -5.63 -11.32 -15.07
N ILE A 77 -4.64 -11.31 -15.97
CA ILE A 77 -3.55 -10.31 -15.97
C ILE A 77 -4.13 -8.91 -16.25
N ILE A 78 -4.97 -8.76 -17.27
CA ILE A 78 -5.62 -7.48 -17.62
C ILE A 78 -6.47 -6.97 -16.46
N SER A 79 -7.23 -7.84 -15.81
CA SER A 79 -8.03 -7.51 -14.63
C SER A 79 -7.13 -6.99 -13.49
N GLY A 80 -6.03 -7.68 -13.20
CA GLY A 80 -5.06 -7.25 -12.20
C GLY A 80 -4.46 -5.87 -12.49
N VAL A 81 -4.07 -5.61 -13.74
CA VAL A 81 -3.59 -4.29 -14.18
C VAL A 81 -4.66 -3.22 -14.02
N THR A 82 -5.90 -3.53 -14.37
CA THR A 82 -7.03 -2.59 -14.26
C THR A 82 -7.28 -2.17 -12.82
N ILE A 83 -7.17 -3.09 -11.86
CA ILE A 83 -7.26 -2.79 -10.42
C ILE A 83 -6.13 -1.84 -10.00
N ALA A 84 -4.90 -2.05 -10.51
CA ALA A 84 -3.75 -1.22 -10.18
C ALA A 84 -3.79 0.19 -10.78
N LEU A 85 -4.54 0.43 -11.87
CA LEU A 85 -4.63 1.75 -12.50
C LEU A 85 -5.17 2.84 -11.57
N LYS A 86 -6.16 2.51 -10.71
CA LYS A 86 -6.78 3.49 -9.81
C LYS A 86 -5.76 4.05 -8.79
N PRO A 87 -5.01 3.22 -8.03
CA PRO A 87 -3.91 3.72 -7.19
C PRO A 87 -2.84 4.50 -7.97
N ILE A 88 -2.47 4.07 -9.18
CA ILE A 88 -1.47 4.76 -10.02
C ILE A 88 -1.92 6.19 -10.35
N LEU A 89 -3.18 6.36 -10.78
CA LEU A 89 -3.73 7.68 -11.09
C LEU A 89 -3.81 8.58 -9.86
N ILE A 90 -4.16 8.02 -8.69
CA ILE A 90 -4.15 8.77 -7.42
C ILE A 90 -2.74 9.25 -7.09
N LEU A 91 -1.74 8.36 -7.14
CA LEU A 91 -0.34 8.72 -6.88
C LEU A 91 0.17 9.76 -7.88
N PHE A 92 -0.23 9.67 -9.15
CA PHE A 92 0.10 10.66 -10.16
C PHE A 92 -0.50 12.05 -9.84
N SER A 93 -1.78 12.12 -9.49
CA SER A 93 -2.44 13.37 -9.08
C SER A 93 -1.82 13.96 -7.81
N VAL A 94 -1.48 13.12 -6.83
CA VAL A 94 -0.77 13.54 -5.61
C VAL A 94 0.59 14.13 -5.96
N GLY A 95 1.35 13.49 -6.86
CA GLY A 95 2.63 14.01 -7.35
C GLY A 95 2.51 15.40 -7.99
N LEU A 96 1.51 15.60 -8.85
CA LEU A 96 1.22 16.91 -9.46
C LEU A 96 0.88 17.96 -8.41
N LEU A 97 0.02 17.60 -7.44
CA LEU A 97 -0.38 18.49 -6.35
C LEU A 97 0.83 18.94 -5.52
N ILE A 98 1.68 18.00 -5.10
CA ILE A 98 2.90 18.28 -4.32
C ILE A 98 3.83 19.20 -5.11
N GLY A 99 4.05 18.92 -6.40
CA GLY A 99 4.86 19.76 -7.27
C GLY A 99 4.32 21.20 -7.34
N SER A 100 3.00 21.36 -7.53
CA SER A 100 2.37 22.68 -7.50
C SER A 100 2.47 23.37 -6.14
N TRP A 101 2.39 22.64 -5.03
CA TRP A 101 2.54 23.19 -3.68
C TRP A 101 3.96 23.62 -3.36
N ILE A 102 4.97 22.90 -3.86
CA ILE A 102 6.36 23.29 -3.73
C ILE A 102 6.59 24.60 -4.52
N LEU A 103 6.14 24.65 -5.78
CA LEU A 103 6.30 25.83 -6.64
C LEU A 103 5.55 27.07 -6.13
N SER A 104 4.35 26.89 -5.59
CA SER A 104 3.54 27.98 -5.01
C SER A 104 4.00 28.44 -3.63
N GLY A 105 4.97 27.76 -3.01
CA GLY A 105 5.44 28.07 -1.66
C GLY A 105 4.56 27.52 -0.54
N THR A 106 3.52 26.74 -0.85
CA THR A 106 2.63 26.12 0.15
C THR A 106 3.38 25.14 1.05
N VAL A 107 4.15 24.21 0.47
CA VAL A 107 4.99 23.26 1.26
C VAL A 107 6.07 24.00 2.07
N PRO A 108 6.86 24.92 1.48
CA PRO A 108 7.78 25.77 2.25
C PRO A 108 7.14 26.52 3.42
N THR A 109 5.92 27.03 3.23
CA THR A 109 5.17 27.74 4.28
C THR A 109 4.74 26.79 5.41
N MET A 110 4.29 25.57 5.08
CA MET A 110 4.01 24.54 6.09
C MET A 110 5.26 24.19 6.90
N ILE A 111 6.42 24.04 6.24
CA ILE A 111 7.71 23.82 6.91
C ILE A 111 8.01 25.01 7.83
N TYR A 112 7.95 26.24 7.34
CA TYR A 112 8.22 27.44 8.14
C TYR A 112 7.37 27.51 9.42
N TYR A 113 6.05 27.31 9.32
CA TYR A 113 5.18 27.33 10.50
C TYR A 113 5.42 26.14 11.43
N SER A 114 5.76 24.97 10.90
CA SER A 114 6.12 23.83 11.75
C SER A 114 7.36 24.12 12.60
N LEU A 115 8.37 24.80 12.06
CA LEU A 115 9.56 25.22 12.83
C LEU A 115 9.23 26.21 13.95
N LEU A 116 8.17 27.01 13.80
CA LEU A 116 7.74 28.00 14.79
C LEU A 116 6.80 27.43 15.85
N MET A 117 5.98 26.44 15.48
CA MET A 117 4.88 25.95 16.32
C MET A 117 5.13 24.58 16.96
N LEU A 118 5.92 23.70 16.33
CA LEU A 118 6.19 22.38 16.90
C LEU A 118 7.39 22.41 17.83
N ASP A 119 7.16 22.04 19.08
CA ASP A 119 8.23 21.74 20.01
C ASP A 119 8.98 20.46 19.56
N PRO A 120 10.32 20.51 19.39
CA PRO A 120 11.10 19.36 18.96
C PRO A 120 10.95 18.12 19.86
N SER A 121 10.66 18.30 21.16
CA SER A 121 10.53 17.19 22.12
C SER A 121 9.32 16.28 21.84
N ILE A 122 8.28 16.80 21.18
CA ILE A 122 7.07 16.04 20.84
C ILE A 122 6.93 15.82 19.33
N PHE A 123 7.91 16.23 18.52
CA PHE A 123 7.79 16.32 17.07
C PHE A 123 7.40 14.99 16.42
N TYR A 124 8.01 13.87 16.83
CA TYR A 124 7.71 12.55 16.25
C TYR A 124 6.28 12.09 16.58
N ALA A 125 5.89 12.19 17.86
CA ALA A 125 4.54 11.85 18.29
C ALA A 125 3.49 12.76 17.62
N ALA A 126 3.76 14.06 17.54
CA ALA A 126 2.89 15.02 16.86
C ALA A 126 2.76 14.70 15.37
N SER A 127 3.86 14.40 14.69
CA SER A 127 3.88 13.99 13.28
C SER A 127 3.01 12.75 13.04
N CYS A 128 3.16 11.75 13.91
CA CYS A 128 2.35 10.53 13.86
C CYS A 128 0.85 10.83 14.02
N LEU A 129 0.47 11.63 15.02
CA LEU A 129 -0.92 11.98 15.28
C LEU A 129 -1.53 12.85 14.17
N ILE A 130 -0.79 13.83 13.67
CA ILE A 130 -1.22 14.70 12.55
C ILE A 130 -1.50 13.83 11.31
N CYS A 131 -0.55 12.96 10.95
CA CYS A 131 -0.74 12.05 9.82
C CYS A 131 -1.93 11.10 10.05
N GLY A 132 -2.11 10.58 11.27
CA GLY A 132 -3.24 9.73 11.61
C GLY A 132 -4.59 10.42 11.48
N LEU A 133 -4.74 11.64 12.00
CA LEU A 133 -6.00 12.39 11.93
C LEU A 133 -6.36 12.75 10.48
N ILE A 134 -5.37 13.18 9.69
CA ILE A 134 -5.60 13.52 8.28
C ILE A 134 -5.93 12.24 7.49
N ALA A 135 -5.20 11.14 7.71
CA ALA A 135 -5.46 9.88 7.01
C ALA A 135 -6.81 9.28 7.40
N LEU A 136 -7.25 9.43 8.65
CA LEU A 136 -8.59 9.04 9.08
C LEU A 136 -9.67 9.82 8.34
N SER A 137 -9.43 11.11 8.12
CA SER A 137 -10.37 12.02 7.45
C SER A 137 -10.42 11.82 5.93
N ILE A 138 -9.29 11.48 5.30
CA ILE A 138 -9.17 11.32 3.85
C ILE A 138 -9.42 9.86 3.41
N GLY A 139 -9.03 8.88 4.23
CA GLY A 139 -9.07 7.45 3.90
C GLY A 139 -7.95 7.01 2.95
N SER A 140 -6.77 7.63 3.02
CA SER A 140 -5.63 7.25 2.17
C SER A 140 -4.30 7.56 2.86
N SER A 141 -3.52 6.52 3.15
CA SER A 141 -2.18 6.67 3.73
C SER A 141 -1.20 7.30 2.75
N TRP A 142 -1.28 6.93 1.47
CA TRP A 142 -0.38 7.37 0.41
C TRP A 142 -0.50 8.87 0.15
N THR A 143 -1.73 9.39 0.16
CA THR A 143 -1.97 10.83 0.02
C THR A 143 -1.35 11.61 1.17
N VAL A 144 -1.48 11.12 2.40
CA VAL A 144 -0.92 11.78 3.60
C VAL A 144 0.60 11.73 3.60
N ALA A 145 1.20 10.57 3.33
CA ALA A 145 2.65 10.42 3.25
C ALA A 145 3.25 11.34 2.17
N GLY A 146 2.60 11.44 1.00
CA GLY A 146 3.06 12.30 -0.08
C GLY A 146 2.89 13.80 0.18
N THR A 147 1.87 14.24 0.91
CA THR A 147 1.57 15.68 1.08
C THR A 147 2.19 16.26 2.35
N VAL A 148 1.49 16.11 3.48
CA VAL A 148 1.96 16.62 4.78
C VAL A 148 3.19 15.86 5.27
N GLY A 149 3.32 14.58 4.91
CA GLY A 149 4.49 13.77 5.26
C GLY A 149 5.79 14.36 4.71
N ILE A 150 5.83 14.73 3.43
CA ILE A 150 7.01 15.37 2.84
C ILE A 150 7.34 16.71 3.51
N ALA A 151 6.32 17.50 3.86
CA ALA A 151 6.53 18.74 4.61
C ALA A 151 7.14 18.47 6.00
N LEU A 152 6.66 17.45 6.71
CA LEU A 152 7.20 17.04 8.03
C LEU A 152 8.63 16.49 7.91
N ILE A 153 8.97 15.77 6.85
CA ILE A 153 10.36 15.35 6.56
C ILE A 153 11.27 16.57 6.39
N GLY A 154 10.82 17.58 5.63
CA GLY A 154 11.56 18.84 5.49
C GLY A 154 11.70 19.61 6.80
N ALA A 155 10.66 19.61 7.63
CA ALA A 155 10.67 20.22 8.96
C ALA A 155 11.66 19.52 9.89
N ALA A 156 11.66 18.18 9.93
CA ALA A 156 12.59 17.39 10.72
C ALA A 156 14.04 17.70 10.37
N ALA A 157 14.36 17.74 9.07
CA ALA A 157 15.68 18.13 8.60
C ALA A 157 16.05 19.56 9.04
N GLY A 158 15.11 20.51 8.97
CA GLY A 158 15.31 21.89 9.43
C GLY A 158 15.51 22.04 10.94
N LEU A 159 14.90 21.16 11.75
CA LEU A 159 15.07 21.11 13.21
C LEU A 159 16.29 20.28 13.66
N GLY A 160 17.00 19.62 12.73
CA GLY A 160 18.09 18.70 13.05
C GLY A 160 17.63 17.39 13.70
N LEU A 161 16.39 16.97 13.46
CA LEU A 161 15.81 15.73 13.93
C LEU A 161 16.08 14.58 12.94
N SER A 162 16.14 13.33 13.43
CA SER A 162 16.26 12.14 12.57
C SER A 162 15.10 12.03 11.60
N VAL A 163 15.43 12.03 10.31
CA VAL A 163 14.49 11.90 9.20
C VAL A 163 13.92 10.48 9.14
N GLU A 164 14.71 9.49 9.55
CA GLU A 164 14.35 8.08 9.59
C GLU A 164 13.21 7.83 10.60
N ILE A 165 13.35 8.39 11.82
CA ILE A 165 12.30 8.31 12.85
C ILE A 165 11.07 9.10 12.40
N THR A 166 11.25 10.26 11.76
CA THR A 166 10.13 11.03 11.18
C THR A 166 9.38 10.22 10.13
N ALA A 167 10.08 9.53 9.22
CA ALA A 167 9.45 8.66 8.23
C ALA A 167 8.65 7.53 8.91
N GLY A 168 9.21 6.90 9.94
CA GLY A 168 8.51 5.90 10.76
C GLY A 168 7.24 6.45 11.41
N ALA A 169 7.30 7.65 12.00
CA ALA A 169 6.17 8.32 12.63
C ALA A 169 5.06 8.65 11.62
N ILE A 170 5.43 9.22 10.46
CA ILE A 170 4.50 9.54 9.36
C ILE A 170 3.80 8.28 8.87
N ILE A 171 4.54 7.20 8.58
CA ILE A 171 3.99 5.94 8.07
C ILE A 171 3.06 5.32 9.10
N SER A 172 3.46 5.28 10.37
CA SER A 172 2.64 4.74 11.47
C SER A 172 1.31 5.48 11.59
N GLY A 173 1.35 6.82 11.57
CA GLY A 173 0.15 7.65 11.60
C GLY A 173 -0.72 7.45 10.37
N ALA A 174 -0.13 7.57 9.18
CA ALA A 174 -0.85 7.48 7.92
C ALA A 174 -1.57 6.13 7.75
N TYR A 175 -0.91 5.01 8.07
CA TYR A 175 -1.55 3.69 8.02
C TYR A 175 -2.57 3.48 9.14
N PHE A 176 -2.33 4.00 10.34
CA PHE A 176 -3.35 3.98 11.40
C PHE A 176 -4.64 4.66 10.93
N GLY A 177 -4.55 5.88 10.41
CA GLY A 177 -5.72 6.63 9.98
C GLY A 177 -6.46 5.98 8.81
N ASP A 178 -5.72 5.55 7.78
CA ASP A 178 -6.28 4.87 6.60
C ASP A 178 -7.07 3.61 7.00
N LYS A 179 -6.45 2.75 7.82
CA LYS A 179 -7.06 1.51 8.31
C LYS A 179 -8.29 1.73 9.18
N MET A 180 -8.38 2.86 9.86
CA MET A 180 -9.52 3.20 10.72
C MET A 180 -10.59 4.03 10.00
N SER A 181 -10.34 4.45 8.75
CA SER A 181 -11.24 5.33 8.02
C SER A 181 -12.35 4.55 7.31
N PRO A 182 -13.64 4.89 7.53
CA PRO A 182 -14.75 4.35 6.75
C PRO A 182 -14.76 4.88 5.31
N LEU A 183 -13.89 5.83 4.97
CA LEU A 183 -13.73 6.35 3.60
C LEU A 183 -12.65 5.61 2.81
N SER A 184 -11.81 4.82 3.50
CA SER A 184 -10.74 4.08 2.85
C SER A 184 -11.27 2.96 1.98
N GLU A 185 -10.73 2.86 0.77
CA GLU A 185 -11.07 1.78 -0.16
C GLU A 185 -10.73 0.42 0.45
N THR A 186 -9.54 0.27 1.02
CA THR A 186 -9.08 -1.02 1.57
C THR A 186 -9.93 -1.45 2.75
N THR A 187 -10.29 -0.49 3.62
CA THR A 187 -11.20 -0.70 4.75
C THR A 187 -12.63 -1.04 4.33
N ASN A 188 -13.09 -0.55 3.16
CA ASN A 188 -14.40 -0.91 2.61
C ASN A 188 -14.39 -2.24 1.83
N LEU A 189 -13.32 -2.54 1.10
CA LEU A 189 -13.23 -3.72 0.26
C LEU A 189 -13.05 -5.00 1.08
N ALA A 190 -12.24 -4.96 2.14
CA ALA A 190 -11.99 -6.12 3.00
C ALA A 190 -13.29 -6.73 3.59
N PRO A 191 -14.18 -5.97 4.25
CA PRO A 191 -15.43 -6.50 4.78
C PRO A 191 -16.41 -6.94 3.68
N ALA A 192 -16.43 -6.25 2.54
CA ALA A 192 -17.27 -6.62 1.40
C ALA A 192 -16.91 -8.00 0.84
N VAL A 193 -15.62 -8.34 0.78
CA VAL A 193 -15.14 -9.67 0.36
C VAL A 193 -15.33 -10.71 1.47
N ALA A 194 -15.17 -10.33 2.74
CA ALA A 194 -15.32 -11.23 3.88
C ALA A 194 -16.80 -11.49 4.29
N GLY A 195 -17.76 -10.79 3.68
CA GLY A 195 -19.19 -10.93 3.98
C GLY A 195 -19.59 -10.39 5.36
N THR A 196 -18.86 -9.40 5.89
CA THR A 196 -19.15 -8.73 7.16
C THR A 196 -19.48 -7.25 6.93
N ASP A 197 -20.06 -6.60 7.94
CA ASP A 197 -20.34 -5.16 7.84
C ASP A 197 -19.09 -4.32 8.16
N LEU A 198 -19.04 -3.12 7.55
CA LEU A 198 -17.91 -2.20 7.65
C LEU A 198 -17.58 -1.81 9.09
N PHE A 199 -18.59 -1.48 9.89
CA PHE A 199 -18.37 -0.96 11.23
C PHE A 199 -17.98 -2.05 12.23
N SER A 200 -18.48 -3.27 12.07
CA SER A 200 -17.99 -4.45 12.80
C SER A 200 -16.55 -4.75 12.44
N HIS A 201 -16.19 -4.69 11.16
CA HIS A 201 -14.79 -4.85 10.74
C HIS A 201 -13.87 -3.80 11.37
N ILE A 202 -14.24 -2.52 11.32
CA ILE A 202 -13.49 -1.44 11.99
C ILE A 202 -13.42 -1.69 13.50
N GLY A 203 -14.53 -2.06 14.14
CA GLY A 203 -14.59 -2.39 15.56
C GLY A 203 -13.65 -3.53 15.97
N HIS A 204 -13.49 -4.54 15.11
CA HIS A 204 -12.48 -5.59 15.31
C HIS A 204 -11.05 -5.08 15.08
N MET A 205 -10.84 -4.21 14.08
CA MET A 205 -9.52 -3.63 13.82
C MET A 205 -9.02 -2.75 14.97
N VAL A 206 -9.91 -2.05 15.70
CA VAL A 206 -9.57 -1.28 16.91
C VAL A 206 -8.64 -2.05 17.85
N TRP A 207 -8.92 -3.34 18.08
CA TRP A 207 -8.17 -4.20 19.00
C TRP A 207 -6.73 -4.49 18.59
N THR A 208 -6.38 -4.27 17.33
CA THR A 208 -5.00 -4.43 16.84
C THR A 208 -4.36 -3.08 16.52
N THR A 209 -5.15 -2.15 15.97
CA THR A 209 -4.69 -0.87 15.46
C THR A 209 -4.44 0.14 16.59
N ILE A 210 -5.31 0.21 17.62
CA ILE A 210 -5.07 1.11 18.78
C ILE A 210 -3.85 0.69 19.59
N PRO A 211 -3.67 -0.60 19.97
CA PRO A 211 -2.47 -1.00 20.70
C PRO A 211 -1.19 -0.77 19.90
N SER A 212 -1.23 -0.99 18.58
CA SER A 212 -0.06 -0.77 17.71
C SER A 212 0.34 0.70 17.63
N ILE A 213 -0.62 1.63 17.46
CA ILE A 213 -0.30 3.06 17.41
C ILE A 213 0.13 3.57 18.78
N ALA A 214 -0.44 3.05 19.88
CA ALA A 214 -0.02 3.41 21.23
C ALA A 214 1.44 2.99 21.48
N LEU A 215 1.82 1.78 21.07
CA LEU A 215 3.22 1.32 21.10
C LEU A 215 4.13 2.23 20.25
N ALA A 216 3.70 2.57 19.03
CA ALA A 216 4.47 3.45 18.15
C ALA A 216 4.66 4.87 18.71
N LEU A 217 3.74 5.37 19.55
CA LEU A 217 3.86 6.67 20.20
C LEU A 217 4.75 6.65 21.46
N ILE A 218 4.97 5.47 22.05
CA ILE A 218 5.81 5.29 23.24
C ILE A 218 7.29 5.10 22.86
N LEU A 219 7.54 4.47 21.72
CA LEU A 219 8.88 4.21 21.16
C LEU A 219 9.48 5.48 20.54
#